data_AF-A0A3S1ZD72-F1
#
_entry.id   AF-A0A3S1ZD72-F1
#
_cell.length_a   1.000
_cell.length_b   1.000
_cell.length_c   1.000
_cell.angle_alpha   90.00
_cell.angle_beta   90.00
_cell.angle_gamma   90.00
#
_symmetry.space_group_name_H-M   'P 1'
#
loop_
_entity.id
_entity.type
_entity.pdbx_description
1 polymer ?
#
loop_
_entity_poly.entity_id
_entity_poly.type
_entity_poly.pdbx_seq_one_letter_code
_entity_poly.pdbx_strand_id
1 'polypeptide(L)' 'MSDMSQPREPRPAISQADYQRLSEFRYLIRRFLEFSQVQAEDAGLTPRQHQALLAIKGFPGGGPVTVGDLAERLRIR' A
#
# COMPACT_ATOMS: atom_id res chain seq x y z
N MET A 1 -8.17 -44.03 24.51
CA MET A 1 -7.34 -43.96 23.28
C MET A 1 -6.98 -42.51 23.05
N SER A 2 -5.69 -42.27 22.92
CA SER A 2 -5.00 -41.00 23.11
C SER A 2 -5.41 -39.92 22.10
N ASP A 3 -5.82 -38.75 22.61
CA ASP A 3 -5.82 -37.50 21.87
C ASP A 3 -4.38 -36.95 21.89
N MET A 4 -3.59 -37.31 20.88
CA MET A 4 -2.25 -36.77 20.69
C MET A 4 -2.37 -35.43 19.97
N SER A 5 -2.55 -34.36 20.73
CA SER A 5 -2.29 -33.00 20.24
C SER A 5 -0.83 -32.92 19.77
N GLN A 6 -0.65 -32.92 18.44
CA GLN A 6 0.64 -32.72 17.80
C GLN A 6 1.22 -31.36 18.25
N PRO A 7 2.52 -31.30 18.61
CA PRO A 7 3.16 -30.03 18.95
C PRO A 7 3.15 -29.10 17.73
N ARG A 8 2.63 -27.87 17.89
CA ARG A 8 2.70 -26.84 16.85
C ARG A 8 4.17 -26.54 16.56
N GLU A 9 4.60 -26.75 15.32
CA GLU A 9 5.95 -26.37 14.90
C GLU A 9 6.17 -24.86 15.15
N PRO A 10 7.36 -24.47 15.65
CA PRO A 10 7.68 -23.07 15.86
C PRO A 10 7.69 -22.35 14.51
N ARG A 11 6.93 -21.25 14.42
CA ARG A 11 6.99 -20.39 13.23
C ARG A 11 8.42 -19.90 13.04
N PRO A 12 8.95 -19.94 11.80
CA PRO A 12 10.30 -19.48 11.53
C PRO A 12 10.47 -18.04 12.01
N ALA A 13 11.54 -17.78 12.75
CA ALA A 13 11.87 -16.45 13.22
C ALA A 13 12.26 -15.56 12.03
N ILE A 14 11.75 -14.32 12.00
CA ILE A 14 12.11 -13.33 10.98
C ILE A 14 13.60 -13.00 11.14
N SER A 15 14.37 -13.10 10.06
CA SER A 15 15.81 -12.83 10.09
C SER A 15 16.10 -11.32 10.08
N GLN A 16 17.30 -10.93 10.49
CA GLN A 16 17.77 -9.54 10.36
C GLN A 16 17.71 -9.05 8.90
N ALA A 17 18.02 -9.93 7.94
CA ALA A 17 17.96 -9.60 6.52
C ALA A 17 16.53 -9.30 6.06
N ASP A 18 15.52 -9.95 6.63
CA ASP A 18 14.11 -9.67 6.32
C ASP A 18 13.69 -8.30 6.85
N TYR A 19 14.13 -7.94 8.06
CA TYR A 19 13.92 -6.58 8.59
C TYR A 19 14.57 -5.51 7.71
N GLN A 20 15.78 -5.74 7.23
CA GLN A 20 16.47 -4.81 6.32
C GLN A 20 15.69 -4.63 5.01
N ARG A 21 15.24 -5.73 4.38
CA ARG A 21 14.43 -5.65 3.15
C ARG A 21 13.11 -4.90 3.38
N LEU A 22 12.43 -5.19 4.49
CA LEU A 22 11.17 -4.56 4.85
C LEU A 22 11.33 -3.06 5.17
N SER A 23 12.46 -2.69 5.77
CA SER A 23 12.82 -1.30 6.05
C SER A 23 13.10 -0.54 4.76
N GLU A 24 13.96 -1.09 3.90
CA GLU A 24 14.33 -0.49 2.61
C GLU A 24 13.11 -0.32 1.71
N PHE A 25 12.25 -1.35 1.61
CA PHE A 25 11.02 -1.26 0.83
C PHE A 25 10.10 -0.12 1.29
N ARG A 26 9.92 0.05 2.60
CA ARG A 26 9.11 1.15 3.16
C ARG A 26 9.75 2.50 2.93
N TYR A 27 11.07 2.59 3.05
CA TYR A 27 11.81 3.81 2.75
C TYR A 27 11.63 4.24 1.29
N LEU A 28 11.78 3.31 0.35
CA LEU A 28 11.60 3.58 -1.08
C LEU A 28 10.17 3.99 -1.43
N ILE A 29 9.15 3.32 -0.88
CA ILE A 29 7.74 3.74 -1.06
C ILE A 29 7.53 5.16 -0.54
N ARG A 30 8.00 5.45 0.66
CA ARG A 30 7.84 6.78 1.26
C ARG A 30 8.49 7.86 0.40
N ARG A 31 9.73 7.64 -0.01
CA ARG A 31 10.47 8.57 -0.88
C ARG A 31 9.75 8.80 -2.20
N PHE A 32 9.21 7.75 -2.82
CA PHE A 32 8.42 7.85 -4.05
C PHE A 32 7.14 8.67 -3.84
N LEU A 33 6.41 8.42 -2.75
CA LEU A 33 5.18 9.14 -2.42
C LEU A 33 5.43 10.61 -2.08
N GLU A 34 6.50 10.93 -1.36
CA GLU A 34 6.89 12.31 -1.02
C GLU A 34 7.24 13.10 -2.29
N PHE A 35 8.11 12.53 -3.14
CA PHE A 35 8.44 13.13 -4.44
C PHE A 35 7.18 13.40 -5.28
N SER A 36 6.29 12.40 -5.38
CA SER A 36 5.07 12.52 -6.18
C SER A 36 4.12 13.58 -5.65
N GLN A 37 4.09 13.83 -4.34
CA GLN A 37 3.27 14.87 -3.72
C GLN A 37 3.82 16.26 -3.99
N VAL A 38 5.14 16.45 -3.87
CA VAL A 38 5.79 17.73 -4.20
C VAL A 38 5.50 18.12 -5.65
N GLN A 39 5.64 17.18 -6.60
CA GLN A 39 5.33 17.45 -8.00
C GLN A 39 3.84 17.76 -8.24
N ALA A 40 2.95 17.19 -7.44
CA ALA A 40 1.52 17.47 -7.55
C ALA A 40 1.19 18.87 -7.01
N GLU A 41 1.83 19.29 -5.92
CA GLU A 41 1.70 20.64 -5.36
C GLU A 41 2.18 21.70 -6.35
N ASP A 42 3.29 21.46 -7.04
CA ASP A 42 3.78 22.32 -8.14
C ASP A 42 2.77 22.44 -9.30
N ALA A 43 1.95 21.40 -9.50
CA ALA A 43 0.85 21.39 -10.46
C ALA A 43 -0.48 21.97 -9.91
N GLY A 44 -0.48 22.51 -8.69
CA GLY A 44 -1.65 23.09 -8.03
C GLY A 44 -2.64 22.05 -7.47
N LEU A 45 -2.20 20.81 -7.26
CA LEU A 45 -3.01 19.74 -6.72
C LEU A 45 -2.61 19.44 -5.27
N THR A 46 -3.62 19.22 -4.42
CA THR A 46 -3.36 18.58 -3.12
C THR A 46 -2.94 17.12 -3.31
N PRO A 47 -2.17 16.53 -2.37
CA PRO A 47 -1.84 15.10 -2.36
C PRO A 47 -3.05 14.19 -2.60
N ARG A 48 -4.19 14.52 -1.98
CA ARG A 48 -5.43 13.73 -2.09
C ARG A 48 -6.11 13.85 -3.46
N GLN A 49 -6.10 15.04 -4.07
CA GLN A 49 -6.60 15.23 -5.43
C GLN A 49 -5.74 14.47 -6.45
N HIS A 50 -4.41 14.53 -6.30
CA HIS A 50 -3.49 13.79 -7.15
C HIS A 50 -3.74 12.27 -7.06
N GLN A 51 -3.84 11.73 -5.84
CA GLN A 51 -4.18 10.32 -5.63
C GLN A 51 -5.53 9.94 -6.26
N ALA A 52 -6.54 10.82 -6.14
CA ALA A 52 -7.85 10.58 -6.72
C ALA A 52 -7.80 10.53 -8.26
N LEU A 53 -7.11 11.50 -8.89
CA LEU A 53 -6.93 11.53 -10.34
C LEU A 53 -6.16 10.32 -10.85
N LEU A 54 -5.11 9.91 -10.13
CA LEU A 54 -4.34 8.71 -10.47
C LEU A 54 -5.18 7.44 -10.34
N ALA A 55 -6.00 7.32 -9.30
CA ALA A 55 -6.94 6.22 -9.13
C ALA A 55 -7.98 6.13 -10.25
N ILE A 56 -8.48 7.28 -10.72
CA ILE A 56 -9.43 7.37 -11.84
C ILE A 56 -8.74 6.98 -13.16
N LYS A 57 -7.56 7.55 -13.45
CA LYS A 57 -6.83 7.30 -14.70
C LYS A 57 -6.23 5.90 -14.78
N GLY A 58 -5.83 5.32 -13.65
CA GLY A 58 -5.24 3.99 -13.54
C GLY A 58 -6.25 2.88 -13.25
N PHE A 59 -7.56 3.14 -13.37
CA PHE A 59 -8.57 2.13 -13.06
C PHE A 59 -8.54 0.98 -14.07
N PRO A 60 -8.37 -0.29 -13.62
CA PRO A 60 -8.31 -1.45 -14.51
C PRO A 60 -9.55 -1.56 -15.38
N GLY A 61 -9.36 -1.94 -16.65
CA GLY A 61 -10.46 -2.17 -17.58
C GLY A 61 -11.09 -0.91 -18.17
N GLY A 62 -10.60 0.30 -17.82
CA GLY A 62 -11.04 1.56 -18.43
C GLY A 62 -12.51 1.92 -18.18
N GLY A 63 -13.18 1.20 -17.28
CA GLY A 63 -14.56 1.46 -16.88
C GLY A 63 -14.69 2.68 -15.96
N PRO A 64 -15.93 3.16 -15.76
CA PRO A 64 -16.18 4.23 -14.80
C PRO A 64 -15.78 3.81 -13.38
N VAL A 65 -15.19 4.73 -12.62
CA VAL A 65 -14.81 4.53 -11.23
C VAL A 65 -15.96 4.98 -10.34
N THR A 66 -16.45 4.09 -9.46
CA THR A 66 -17.49 4.49 -8.49
C THR A 66 -16.88 5.27 -7.33
N VAL A 67 -17.72 6.01 -6.60
CA VAL A 67 -17.28 6.68 -5.37
C VAL A 67 -16.76 5.67 -4.33
N GLY A 68 -17.35 4.47 -4.27
CA GLY A 68 -16.90 3.39 -3.40
C GLY A 68 -15.51 2.88 -3.78
N ASP A 69 -15.24 2.70 -5.07
CA ASP A 69 -13.91 2.31 -5.57
C ASP A 69 -12.85 3.36 -5.22
N LEU A 70 -13.21 4.63 -5.36
CA LEU A 70 -12.31 5.74 -5.04
C LEU A 70 -12.07 5.84 -3.53
N ALA A 71 -13.09 5.64 -2.70
CA ALA A 71 -12.97 5.61 -1.25
C ALA A 71 -12.06 4.47 -0.78
N GLU A 72 -12.20 3.27 -1.36
CA GLU A 72 -11.33 2.12 -1.07
C GLU A 72 -9.88 2.41 -1.47
N ARG A 73 -9.65 2.93 -2.69
CA ARG A 73 -8.29 3.28 -3.17
C ARG A 73 -7.61 4.37 -2.33
N LEU A 74 -8.39 5.34 -1.85
CA LEU A 74 -7.89 6.44 -1.01
C LEU A 74 -7.90 6.11 0.49
N ARG A 75 -8.37 4.92 0.89
CA ARG A 75 -8.49 4.47 2.29
C ARG A 75 -9.27 5.45 3.17
N ILE A 76 -10.37 5.97 2.63
CA ILE A 76 -11.30 6.87 3.33
C ILE A 76 -12.46 6.03 3.88
N ARG A 77 -12.91 6.35 5.10
CA ARG A 77 -14.14 5.80 5.70
C ARG A 77 -15.25 6.84 5.66
#